data_AF-A0A8S0WCA1-F1
#
_entry.id   AF-A0A8S0WCA1-F1
#
_cell.length_a   1.000
_cell.length_b   1.000
_cell.length_c   1.000
_cell.angle_alpha   90.00
_cell.angle_beta   90.00
_cell.angle_gamma   90.00
#
_symmetry.space_group_name_H-M   'P 1'
#
loop_
_entity.id
_entity.type
_entity.pdbx_description
1 polymer ?
#
loop_
_entity_poly.entity_id
_entity_poly.type
_entity_poly.pdbx_seq_one_letter_code
_entity_poly.pdbx_strand_id
1 'polypeptide(L)'
;MISPDGIDLITNYLAAHPEGVLPTGLSFTPSTSEYEKKEDDPGYWSNLKEIKRCKQFVEMTGEPGDVVLMHPLMLHSASKNCLRIPRVITNPPVSLKEPFNFNRDDPADYSIVERKTLRALGVERFPFKITTERRRIVPARIAIQQKMMEEEKKRLGNLKEGGAANAL
;
A
#
# COMPACT_ATOMS: atom_id res chain seq x y z
N MET A 1 13.44 6.34 -1.21
CA MET A 1 13.44 7.02 -2.51
C MET A 1 12.01 7.04 -3.02
N ILE A 2 11.58 8.16 -3.56
CA ILE A 2 10.24 8.34 -4.15
C ILE A 2 10.39 8.61 -5.65
N SER A 3 9.36 8.31 -6.42
CA SER A 3 9.28 8.63 -7.85
C SER A 3 8.08 9.54 -8.11
N PRO A 4 8.28 10.87 -8.14
CA PRO A 4 7.19 11.84 -8.29
C PRO A 4 6.40 11.70 -9.59
N ASP A 5 7.04 11.29 -10.68
CA ASP A 5 6.44 11.03 -11.98
C ASP A 5 5.75 9.65 -12.07
N GLY A 6 6.08 8.73 -11.15
CA GLY A 6 5.40 7.45 -11.02
C GLY A 6 3.94 7.55 -10.59
N ILE A 7 3.51 8.69 -10.03
CA ILE A 7 2.11 8.90 -9.66
C ILE A 7 1.19 8.93 -10.89
N ASP A 8 1.66 9.47 -12.01
CA ASP A 8 0.86 9.59 -13.22
C ASP A 8 0.58 8.20 -13.80
N LEU A 9 1.58 7.33 -13.75
CA LEU A 9 1.48 5.93 -14.16
C LEU A 9 0.40 5.17 -13.38
N ILE A 10 0.47 5.20 -12.04
CA ILE A 10 -0.45 4.43 -11.21
C ILE A 10 -1.86 5.03 -11.20
N THR A 11 -1.99 6.36 -11.30
CA THR A 11 -3.30 7.01 -11.28
C THR A 11 -4.08 6.65 -12.55
N ASN A 12 -3.44 6.71 -13.71
CA ASN A 12 -4.06 6.31 -14.98
C ASN A 12 -4.43 4.82 -14.99
N TYR A 13 -3.57 3.95 -14.44
CA TYR A 13 -3.88 2.54 -14.29
C TYR A 13 -5.13 2.34 -13.42
N LEU A 14 -5.16 2.87 -12.20
CA LEU A 14 -6.30 2.68 -11.29
C LEU A 14 -7.60 3.28 -11.81
N ALA A 15 -7.53 4.39 -12.56
CA ALA A 15 -8.70 4.97 -13.22
C ALA A 15 -9.31 4.06 -14.29
N ALA A 16 -8.49 3.25 -14.96
CA ALA A 16 -8.92 2.27 -15.96
C ALA A 16 -9.46 0.96 -15.36
N HIS A 17 -9.35 0.76 -14.03
CA HIS A 17 -9.78 -0.45 -13.32
C HIS A 17 -10.87 -0.14 -12.28
N PRO A 18 -12.08 0.28 -12.70
CA PRO A 18 -13.19 0.55 -11.79
C PRO A 18 -13.68 -0.69 -11.03
N GLU A 19 -13.34 -1.89 -11.51
CA GLU A 19 -13.56 -3.16 -10.82
C GLU A 19 -12.64 -3.33 -9.61
N GLY A 20 -11.66 -2.45 -9.43
CA GLY A 20 -10.65 -2.52 -8.39
C GLY A 20 -9.56 -3.53 -8.69
N VAL A 21 -8.49 -3.50 -7.90
CA VAL A 21 -7.32 -4.36 -8.08
C VAL A 21 -6.94 -5.05 -6.77
N LEU A 22 -6.37 -6.25 -6.89
CA LEU A 22 -5.77 -7.00 -5.79
C LEU A 22 -4.27 -6.70 -5.72
N PRO A 23 -3.71 -6.47 -4.52
CA PRO A 23 -2.26 -6.41 -4.33
C PRO A 23 -1.70 -7.84 -4.34
N THR A 24 -0.94 -8.17 -5.38
CA THR A 24 -0.37 -9.51 -5.63
C THR A 24 1.15 -9.53 -5.46
N GLY A 25 1.63 -8.87 -4.39
CA GLY A 25 3.06 -8.68 -4.13
C GLY A 25 3.49 -7.25 -4.44
N LEU A 26 4.51 -7.08 -5.28
CA LEU A 26 4.93 -5.77 -5.82
C LEU A 26 4.18 -5.44 -7.12
N SER A 27 2.90 -5.75 -7.15
CA SER A 27 2.06 -5.71 -8.35
C SER A 27 0.59 -5.52 -7.99
N PHE A 28 -0.18 -5.14 -9.00
CA PHE A 28 -1.63 -5.15 -8.96
C PHE A 28 -2.17 -6.10 -10.03
N THR A 29 -3.33 -6.68 -9.76
CA THR A 29 -4.06 -7.51 -10.73
C THR A 29 -5.54 -7.15 -10.65
N PRO A 30 -6.28 -7.07 -11.77
CA PRO A 30 -7.70 -6.80 -11.75
C PRO A 30 -8.44 -7.72 -10.78
N SER A 31 -9.38 -7.17 -10.02
CA SER A 31 -10.03 -7.93 -8.94
C SER A 31 -11.03 -8.98 -9.45
N THR A 32 -11.35 -8.92 -10.74
CA THR A 32 -12.15 -9.88 -11.52
C THR A 32 -11.30 -10.87 -12.30
N SER A 33 -9.98 -10.87 -12.10
CA SER A 33 -9.06 -11.77 -12.82
C SER A 33 -9.33 -13.24 -12.50
N GLU A 34 -9.66 -14.02 -13.53
CA GLU A 34 -9.88 -15.47 -13.47
C GLU A 34 -8.62 -16.29 -13.79
N TYR A 35 -7.53 -15.64 -14.20
CA TYR A 35 -6.27 -16.31 -14.52
C TYR A 35 -5.68 -16.98 -13.27
N GLU A 36 -5.17 -18.21 -13.46
CA GLU A 36 -4.47 -18.97 -12.43
C GLU A 36 -3.20 -18.24 -11.99
N LYS A 37 -2.37 -17.86 -12.97
CA LYS A 37 -1.22 -16.97 -12.77
C LYS A 37 -1.67 -15.54 -12.99
N LYS A 38 -1.51 -14.72 -11.96
CA LYS A 38 -1.99 -13.33 -11.98
C LYS A 38 -1.22 -12.46 -12.97
N GLU A 39 0.00 -12.85 -13.32
CA GLU A 39 0.86 -12.18 -14.30
C GLU A 39 0.38 -12.36 -15.75
N ASP A 40 -0.43 -13.39 -16.02
CA ASP A 40 -0.96 -13.68 -17.35
C ASP A 40 -2.21 -12.83 -17.67
N ASP A 41 -2.77 -12.15 -16.66
CA ASP A 41 -3.88 -11.23 -16.85
C ASP A 41 -3.44 -9.99 -17.65
N PRO A 42 -4.16 -9.58 -18.71
CA PRO A 42 -3.78 -8.43 -19.52
C PRO A 42 -3.79 -7.10 -18.75
N GLY A 43 -4.56 -7.01 -17.65
CA GLY A 43 -4.56 -5.87 -16.74
C GLY A 43 -3.52 -5.98 -15.61
N TYR A 44 -2.63 -6.98 -15.63
CA TYR A 44 -1.58 -7.13 -14.64
C TYR A 44 -0.59 -5.95 -14.65
N TRP A 45 -0.35 -5.39 -13.48
CA TRP A 45 0.57 -4.28 -13.27
C TRP A 45 1.74 -4.70 -12.40
N SER A 46 2.97 -4.57 -12.90
CA SER A 46 4.17 -4.84 -12.10
C SER A 46 4.87 -3.54 -11.74
N ASN A 47 4.89 -3.18 -10.45
CA ASN A 47 5.59 -1.97 -10.00
C ASN A 47 7.08 -1.98 -10.40
N LEU A 48 7.72 -3.16 -10.41
CA LEU A 48 9.13 -3.30 -10.82
C LEU A 48 9.37 -3.11 -12.32
N LYS A 49 8.38 -3.42 -13.17
CA LYS A 49 8.47 -3.14 -14.62
C LYS A 49 8.18 -1.66 -14.87
N GLU A 50 7.10 -1.16 -14.29
CA GLU A 50 6.58 0.19 -14.55
C GLU A 50 7.50 1.30 -14.01
N ILE A 51 8.16 1.08 -12.86
CA ILE A 51 9.10 2.05 -12.30
C ILE A 51 10.27 2.35 -13.26
N LYS A 52 10.62 1.45 -14.19
CA LYS A 52 11.69 1.68 -15.18
C LYS A 52 11.32 2.74 -16.22
N ARG A 53 10.03 3.08 -16.34
CA ARG A 53 9.53 4.16 -17.20
C ARG A 53 9.65 5.53 -16.54
N CYS A 54 9.79 5.56 -15.21
CA CYS A 54 9.97 6.78 -14.44
C CYS A 54 11.41 7.30 -14.61
N LYS A 55 11.54 8.62 -14.58
CA LYS A 55 12.79 9.36 -14.77
C LYS A 55 13.14 10.20 -13.55
N GLN A 56 12.16 10.55 -12.72
CA GLN A 56 12.38 11.35 -11.53
C GLN A 56 12.46 10.45 -10.30
N PHE A 57 13.61 10.54 -9.61
CA PHE A 57 13.83 9.83 -8.37
C PHE A 57 14.42 10.79 -7.36
N VAL A 58 13.79 10.86 -6.19
CA VAL A 58 14.17 11.79 -5.13
C VAL A 58 14.41 11.01 -3.86
N GLU A 59 15.54 11.27 -3.21
CA GLU A 59 15.79 10.78 -1.87
C GLU A 59 15.10 11.69 -0.85
N MET A 60 14.52 11.05 0.15
CA MET A 60 13.84 11.77 1.22
C MET A 60 14.73 11.74 2.44
N THR A 61 15.30 12.89 2.74
CA THR A 61 16.16 13.13 3.89
C THR A 61 15.43 14.06 4.86
N GLY A 62 15.83 14.05 6.12
CA GLY A 62 15.24 14.88 7.16
C GLY A 62 15.95 14.67 8.49
N GLU A 63 15.69 15.59 9.42
CA GLU A 63 16.19 15.59 10.78
C GLU A 63 15.17 14.96 11.75
N PRO A 64 15.60 14.54 12.96
CA PRO A 64 14.66 14.09 13.98
C PRO A 64 13.58 15.14 14.27
N GLY A 65 12.32 14.76 14.09
CA GLY A 65 11.16 15.65 14.23
C GLY A 65 10.51 16.04 12.89
N ASP A 66 11.20 15.86 11.77
CA ASP A 66 10.63 16.10 10.45
C ASP A 66 9.52 15.10 10.14
N VAL A 67 8.44 15.62 9.55
CA VAL A 67 7.28 14.83 9.13
C VAL A 67 7.12 14.94 7.62
N VAL A 68 7.02 13.79 6.97
CA VAL A 68 6.71 13.70 5.55
C VAL A 68 5.27 13.25 5.37
N LEU A 69 4.49 14.05 4.64
CA LEU A 69 3.21 13.62 4.08
C LEU A 69 3.43 13.18 2.63
N MET A 70 2.99 11.97 2.31
CA MET A 70 3.16 11.38 0.99
C MET A 70 1.80 11.00 0.41
N HIS A 71 1.60 11.29 -0.87
CA HIS A 71 0.40 10.89 -1.57
C HIS A 71 0.25 9.35 -1.56
N PRO A 72 -0.94 8.77 -1.32
CA PRO A 72 -1.10 7.31 -1.23
C PRO A 72 -0.66 6.53 -2.48
N LEU A 73 -0.75 7.19 -3.64
CA LEU A 73 -0.33 6.65 -4.93
C LEU A 73 1.13 6.95 -5.30
N MET A 74 1.94 7.50 -4.39
CA MET A 74 3.35 7.76 -4.68
C MET A 74 4.14 6.45 -4.74
N LEU A 75 4.77 6.13 -5.86
CA LEU A 75 5.69 4.99 -5.94
C LEU A 75 6.95 5.30 -5.13
N HIS A 76 7.32 4.39 -4.23
CA HIS A 76 8.44 4.58 -3.33
C HIS A 76 9.05 3.26 -2.85
N SER A 77 10.28 3.35 -2.35
CA SER A 77 10.99 2.24 -1.73
C SER A 77 11.86 2.72 -0.57
N ALA A 78 12.12 1.82 0.39
CA ALA A 78 13.10 2.06 1.44
C ALA A 78 14.51 2.12 0.83
N SER A 79 15.31 3.12 1.23
CA SER A 79 16.71 3.22 0.82
C SER A 79 17.57 2.20 1.58
N LYS A 80 18.64 1.72 0.93
CA LYS A 80 19.63 0.86 1.60
C LYS A 80 20.35 1.64 2.71
N ASN A 81 20.57 0.99 3.85
CA ASN A 81 21.36 1.57 4.94
C ASN A 81 22.83 1.15 4.81
N CYS A 82 23.61 1.89 4.02
CA CYS A 82 25.01 1.53 3.73
C CYS A 82 25.95 1.76 4.93
N LEU A 83 25.65 2.75 5.78
CA LEU A 83 26.48 3.10 6.95
C LEU A 83 26.24 2.17 8.15
N ARG A 84 25.15 1.37 8.12
CA ARG A 84 24.72 0.48 9.21
C ARG A 84 24.44 1.20 10.54
N ILE A 85 24.32 2.52 10.52
CA ILE A 85 23.83 3.31 11.65
C ILE A 85 22.30 3.20 11.66
N PRO A 86 21.66 2.80 12.77
CA PRO A 86 20.21 2.66 12.82
C PRO A 86 19.49 3.94 12.38
N ARG A 87 18.48 3.78 11.51
CA ARG A 87 17.57 4.86 11.10
C ARG A 87 16.18 4.45 11.53
N VAL A 88 15.59 5.21 12.44
CA VAL A 88 14.27 4.93 12.99
C VAL A 88 13.29 5.93 12.40
N ILE A 89 12.19 5.42 11.85
CA ILE A 89 11.05 6.23 11.42
C ILE A 89 9.78 5.59 11.98
N THR A 90 8.81 6.42 12.29
CA THR A 90 7.44 5.96 12.56
C THR A 90 6.61 6.23 11.32
N ASN A 91 6.03 5.19 10.72
CA ASN A 91 5.11 5.31 9.60
C ASN A 91 3.69 4.95 10.05
N PRO A 92 3.00 5.86 10.77
CA PRO A 92 1.63 5.62 11.19
C PRO A 92 0.72 5.52 9.95
N PRO A 93 -0.08 4.45 9.82
CA PRO A 93 -1.01 4.35 8.71
C PRO A 93 -2.12 5.39 8.87
N VAL A 94 -2.35 6.18 7.83
CA VAL A 94 -3.51 7.08 7.75
C VAL A 94 -4.59 6.38 6.93
N SER A 95 -5.80 6.30 7.49
CA SER A 95 -6.97 5.75 6.80
C SER A 95 -7.90 6.86 6.37
N LEU A 96 -8.56 6.69 5.22
CA LEU A 96 -9.59 7.62 4.77
C LEU A 96 -10.85 7.44 5.61
N LYS A 97 -11.49 8.55 5.97
CA LYS A 97 -12.81 8.55 6.60
C LYS A 97 -13.89 8.08 5.62
N GLU A 98 -13.78 8.54 4.38
CA GLU A 98 -14.71 8.26 3.27
C GLU A 98 -13.90 8.08 1.97
N PRO A 99 -14.41 7.36 0.96
CA PRO A 99 -13.76 7.28 -0.34
C PRO A 99 -13.54 8.65 -0.99
N PHE A 100 -12.50 8.77 -1.81
CA PHE A 100 -12.28 9.99 -2.62
C PHE A 100 -13.47 10.26 -3.54
N ASN A 101 -13.80 11.54 -3.69
CA ASN A 101 -14.77 12.03 -4.66
C ASN A 101 -14.03 12.95 -5.65
N PHE A 102 -13.82 12.46 -6.86
CA PHE A 102 -13.13 13.18 -7.93
C PHE A 102 -14.10 13.98 -8.84
N ASN A 103 -15.37 14.11 -8.44
CA ASN A 103 -16.41 14.77 -9.22
C ASN A 103 -17.27 15.73 -8.37
N ARG A 104 -16.63 16.48 -7.47
CA ARG A 104 -17.28 17.52 -6.67
C ARG A 104 -17.73 18.68 -7.55
N ASP A 105 -18.82 19.33 -7.14
CA ASP A 105 -19.37 20.47 -7.86
C ASP A 105 -18.59 21.77 -7.60
N ASP A 106 -18.20 22.02 -6.35
CA ASP A 106 -17.29 23.11 -6.00
C ASP A 106 -15.82 22.64 -6.03
N PRO A 107 -14.96 23.21 -6.88
CA PRO A 107 -13.52 22.93 -6.88
C PRO A 107 -12.83 23.21 -5.53
N ALA A 108 -13.36 24.11 -4.71
CA ALA A 108 -12.84 24.43 -3.38
C ALA A 108 -12.92 23.22 -2.43
N ASP A 109 -13.88 22.31 -2.63
CA ASP A 109 -14.13 21.16 -1.76
C ASP A 109 -13.16 19.98 -1.98
N TYR A 110 -12.37 20.00 -3.06
CA TYR A 110 -11.37 18.96 -3.29
C TYR A 110 -10.23 19.04 -2.26
N SER A 111 -9.94 17.91 -1.64
CA SER A 111 -8.72 17.73 -0.86
C SER A 111 -7.47 17.86 -1.73
N ILE A 112 -6.33 18.16 -1.11
CA ILE A 112 -5.04 18.23 -1.83
C ILE A 112 -4.68 16.91 -2.53
N VAL A 113 -5.10 15.79 -1.96
CA VAL A 113 -4.90 14.43 -2.51
C VAL A 113 -5.76 14.25 -3.77
N GLU A 114 -7.05 14.61 -3.71
CA GLU A 114 -7.93 14.57 -4.88
C GLU A 114 -7.42 15.49 -6.00
N ARG A 115 -7.01 16.72 -5.68
CA ARG A 115 -6.46 17.67 -6.66
C ARG A 115 -5.20 17.15 -7.33
N LYS A 116 -4.26 16.57 -6.58
CA LYS A 116 -3.05 15.97 -7.16
C LYS A 116 -3.38 14.78 -8.06
N THR A 117 -4.37 13.97 -7.67
CA THR A 117 -4.84 12.82 -8.46
C THR A 117 -5.47 13.28 -9.79
N LEU A 118 -6.37 14.27 -9.75
CA LEU A 118 -6.99 14.88 -10.94
C LEU A 118 -5.94 15.50 -11.89
N ARG A 119 -4.96 16.22 -11.33
CA ARG A 119 -3.84 16.75 -12.11
C ARG A 119 -3.02 15.64 -12.79
N ALA A 120 -2.78 14.53 -12.10
CA ALA A 120 -2.06 13.37 -12.65
C ALA A 120 -2.86 12.66 -13.78
N LEU A 121 -4.19 12.72 -13.73
CA LEU A 121 -5.08 12.28 -14.81
C LEU A 121 -5.18 13.29 -15.97
N GLY A 122 -4.75 14.54 -15.77
CA GLY A 122 -4.90 15.60 -16.75
C GLY A 122 -6.35 16.08 -16.95
N VAL A 123 -7.20 15.92 -15.93
CA VAL A 123 -8.62 16.32 -15.98
C VAL A 123 -9.01 17.15 -14.77
N GLU A 124 -10.04 17.98 -14.91
CA GLU A 124 -10.58 18.81 -13.82
C GLU A 124 -11.64 18.07 -12.97
N ARG A 125 -12.35 17.12 -13.57
CA ARG A 125 -13.36 16.27 -12.92
C ARG A 125 -13.29 14.87 -13.49
N PHE A 126 -13.53 13.88 -12.64
CA PHE A 126 -13.55 12.48 -13.01
C PHE A 126 -14.68 11.74 -12.28
N PRO A 127 -15.84 11.47 -12.93
CA PRO A 127 -17.01 10.82 -12.34
C PRO A 127 -16.78 9.31 -12.12
N PHE A 128 -15.81 8.97 -11.27
CA PHE A 128 -15.41 7.61 -11.00
C PHE A 128 -16.51 6.83 -10.26
N LYS A 129 -16.84 5.65 -10.75
CA LYS A 129 -17.79 4.72 -10.14
C LYS A 129 -17.21 3.32 -10.13
N ILE A 130 -17.15 2.70 -8.96
CA ILE A 130 -16.71 1.30 -8.83
C ILE A 130 -17.74 0.37 -9.48
N THR A 131 -17.28 -0.74 -10.06
CA THR A 131 -18.14 -1.74 -10.72
C THR A 131 -18.27 -3.03 -9.91
N THR A 132 -17.55 -3.16 -8.80
CA THR A 132 -17.57 -4.32 -7.89
C THR A 132 -17.73 -3.88 -6.43
N GLU A 133 -17.94 -4.84 -5.54
CA GLU A 133 -18.00 -4.58 -4.10
C GLU A 133 -16.61 -4.35 -3.46
N ARG A 134 -16.57 -3.55 -2.39
CA ARG A 134 -15.36 -3.37 -1.58
C ARG A 134 -15.15 -4.60 -0.70
N ARG A 135 -14.01 -5.26 -0.86
CA ARG A 135 -13.64 -6.46 -0.11
C ARG A 135 -12.52 -6.18 0.87
N ARG A 136 -12.60 -6.79 2.06
CA ARG A 136 -11.51 -6.74 3.04
C ARG A 136 -10.46 -7.79 2.68
N ILE A 137 -9.23 -7.34 2.42
CA ILE A 137 -8.10 -8.23 2.17
C ILE A 137 -7.42 -8.54 3.50
N VAL A 138 -7.37 -9.82 3.86
CA VAL A 138 -6.61 -10.30 5.02
C VAL A 138 -5.23 -10.74 4.55
N PRO A 139 -4.15 -10.05 4.96
CA PRO A 139 -2.82 -10.45 4.56
C PRO A 139 -2.43 -11.82 5.13
N ALA A 140 -1.72 -12.65 4.34
CA ALA A 140 -1.27 -13.98 4.76
C ALA A 140 -0.47 -13.98 6.08
N ARG A 141 0.25 -12.89 6.38
CA ARG A 141 0.99 -12.71 7.64
C ARG A 141 0.13 -12.88 8.88
N ILE A 142 -1.17 -12.55 8.82
CA ILE A 142 -2.06 -12.60 9.98
C ILE A 142 -2.24 -14.05 10.44
N ALA A 143 -2.49 -14.99 9.52
CA ALA A 143 -2.60 -16.41 9.84
C ALA A 143 -1.28 -16.96 10.41
N ILE A 144 -0.14 -16.55 9.84
CA ILE A 144 1.19 -16.94 10.35
C ILE A 144 1.40 -16.42 11.78
N GLN A 145 1.04 -15.16 12.05
CA GLN A 145 1.14 -14.56 13.38
C GLN A 145 0.23 -15.24 14.40
N GLN A 146 -0.99 -15.60 14.01
CA GLN A 146 -1.91 -16.35 14.89
C GLN A 146 -1.34 -17.72 15.25
N LYS A 147 -0.81 -18.46 14.26
CA LYS A 147 -0.16 -19.74 14.50
C LYS A 147 1.05 -19.62 15.45
N MET A 148 1.93 -18.65 15.21
CA MET A 148 3.08 -18.39 16.10
C MET A 148 2.63 -18.06 17.52
N MET A 149 1.56 -17.27 17.68
CA MET A 149 1.02 -16.92 18.99
C MET A 149 0.44 -18.13 19.73
N GLU A 150 -0.24 -19.03 19.01
CA GLU A 150 -0.76 -20.28 19.57
C GLU A 150 0.36 -21.23 20.01
N GLU A 151 1.39 -21.39 19.18
CA GLU A 151 2.57 -22.21 19.50
C GLU A 151 3.30 -21.67 20.73
N GLU A 152 3.49 -20.35 20.80
CA GLU A 152 4.15 -19.72 21.94
C GLU A 152 3.30 -19.84 23.22
N LYS A 153 1.98 -19.69 23.11
CA LYS A 153 1.07 -19.88 24.24
C LYS A 153 1.14 -21.32 24.78
N LYS A 154 1.25 -22.33 23.90
CA LYS A 154 1.47 -23.73 24.30
C LYS A 154 2.83 -23.92 24.98
N ARG A 155 3.90 -23.36 24.42
CA ARG A 155 5.25 -23.42 25.03
C ARG A 155 5.27 -22.85 26.44
N LEU A 156 4.65 -21.68 26.63
CA LEU A 156 4.54 -21.02 27.94
C LEU A 156 3.65 -21.80 28.92
N GLY A 157 2.58 -22.44 28.44
CA GLY A 157 1.75 -23.33 29.25
C GLY A 157 2.53 -24.52 29.79
N ASN A 158 3.24 -25.24 28.90
CA ASN A 158 4.03 -26.40 29.26
C ASN A 158 5.18 -26.06 30.24
N LEU A 159 5.78 -24.87 30.11
CA LEU A 159 6.80 -24.39 31.06
C LEU A 159 6.23 -24.12 32.45
N LYS A 160 5.00 -23.61 32.55
CA LYS A 160 4.33 -23.41 33.84
C LYS A 160 4.00 -24.74 34.51
N GLU A 161 3.55 -25.73 33.74
CA GLU A 161 3.26 -27.07 34.25
C GLU A 161 4.53 -27.83 34.66
N GLY A 162 5.59 -27.77 33.86
CA GLY A 162 6.89 -28.38 34.18
C GLY A 162 7.63 -27.70 35.33
N GLY A 163 7.46 -26.38 35.50
CA GLY A 163 7.99 -25.65 36.66
C GLY A 163 7.25 -25.96 37.97
N ALA A 164 5.95 -26.27 37.91
CA ALA A 164 5.17 -26.72 39.06
C ALA A 164 5.50 -28.18 39.47
N ALA A 165 5.81 -29.04 38.50
CA ALA A 165 6.21 -30.43 38.76
C ALA A 165 7.61 -30.57 39.40
N ASN A 166 8.51 -29.61 39.19
CA ASN A 166 9.87 -29.58 39.76
C ASN A 166 9.96 -28.83 41.11
N ALA A 167 8.85 -28.36 41.67
CA ALA A 167 8.80 -27.60 42.93
C ALA A 167 8.14 -28.38 44.10
N LEU A 168 7.89 -29.69 43.90
CA LEU A 168 7.43 -30.65 44.92
C LEU A 168 8.54 -31.67 45.18
#